data_AF-A0A3D8HP03-F1
#
_entry.id   AF-A0A3D8HP03-F1
#
_cell.length_a   1.000
_cell.length_b   1.000
_cell.length_c   1.000
_cell.angle_alpha   90.00
_cell.angle_beta   90.00
_cell.angle_gamma   90.00
#
_symmetry.space_group_name_H-M   'P 1'
#
loop_
_entity.id
_entity.type
_entity.pdbx_description
1 polymer ?
#
loop_
_entity_poly.entity_id
_entity_poly.type
_entity_poly.pdbx_seq_one_letter_code
_entity_poly.pdbx_strand_id
1 'polypeptide(L)'
;MKKSVRKDASRVFFVALACIAFVSSHLSANSPKKSIQERSQEIEQTFQTKINELESRLKVIIEAEQRNKPQTESYKGSGYEHYLSQFESKKESVKDLSKHHNQYKQEAIAKAKESAKAYNAENELAHLEENVGKISSGFLSKIKHAKANLRVTPHKQSLSAQTPHAQSTKNSAKSIYKEKIEWILQSFENELNEIVSGAYNAFSEHLASIYDKK
;
A
#
# COMPACT_ATOMS: atom_id res chain seq x y z
N MET A 1 58.26 -10.86 57.63
CA MET A 1 58.36 -10.04 56.39
C MET A 1 57.98 -10.90 55.18
N LYS A 2 57.10 -10.37 54.29
CA LYS A 2 56.77 -10.78 52.90
C LYS A 2 56.09 -12.17 52.72
N LYS A 3 54.78 -12.30 52.45
CA LYS A 3 53.90 -11.92 51.30
C LYS A 3 53.66 -13.11 50.32
N SER A 4 52.40 -13.59 50.32
CA SER A 4 51.53 -13.99 49.20
C SER A 4 52.18 -14.42 47.87
N VAL A 5 51.87 -15.62 47.38
CA VAL A 5 51.38 -15.83 45.99
C VAL A 5 50.61 -17.17 45.90
N ARG A 6 49.55 -17.19 45.06
CA ARG A 6 48.92 -18.34 44.38
C ARG A 6 47.65 -18.96 44.99
N LYS A 7 46.66 -18.10 45.23
CA LYS A 7 45.27 -18.37 44.82
C LYS A 7 45.16 -18.20 43.29
N ASP A 8 45.67 -19.12 42.48
CA ASP A 8 45.52 -19.00 41.00
C ASP A 8 45.44 -20.35 40.27
N ALA A 9 45.21 -21.46 40.97
CA ALA A 9 45.09 -22.77 40.31
C ALA A 9 43.64 -23.23 40.06
N SER A 10 42.63 -22.64 40.72
CA SER A 10 41.23 -23.11 40.62
C SER A 10 40.37 -22.39 39.57
N ARG A 11 40.94 -21.51 38.75
CA ARG A 11 40.18 -20.77 37.71
C ARG A 11 40.34 -21.30 36.29
N VAL A 12 41.22 -22.27 36.06
CA VAL A 12 41.49 -22.79 34.71
C VAL A 12 40.65 -24.03 34.37
N PHE A 13 40.01 -24.67 35.35
CA PHE A 13 39.23 -25.91 35.13
C PHE A 13 37.72 -25.72 34.93
N PHE A 14 37.21 -24.47 34.97
CA PHE A 14 35.78 -24.17 34.78
C PHE A 14 35.45 -23.43 33.48
N VAL A 15 36.42 -23.24 32.58
CA VAL A 15 36.18 -22.64 31.25
C VAL A 15 35.93 -23.69 30.17
N ALA A 16 36.37 -24.94 30.37
CA ALA A 16 36.19 -26.00 29.37
C ALA A 16 34.78 -26.65 29.39
N LEU A 17 33.98 -26.47 30.46
CA LEU A 17 32.62 -27.01 30.55
C LEU A 17 31.53 -26.01 30.14
N ALA A 18 31.87 -24.73 29.98
CA ALA A 18 30.95 -23.69 29.48
C ALA A 18 30.86 -23.67 27.94
N CYS A 19 31.82 -24.27 27.23
CA CYS A 19 31.84 -24.29 25.76
C CYS A 19 31.16 -25.52 25.15
N ILE A 20 30.82 -26.55 25.92
CA ILE A 20 30.12 -27.75 25.42
C ILE A 20 28.59 -27.55 25.42
N ALA A 21 28.07 -26.64 26.25
CA ALA A 21 26.67 -26.21 26.17
C ALA A 21 26.39 -25.25 24.99
N PHE A 22 27.44 -24.73 24.33
CA PHE A 22 27.29 -23.83 23.17
C PHE A 22 27.18 -24.58 21.83
N VAL A 23 27.41 -25.90 21.80
CA VAL A 23 27.42 -26.67 20.54
C VAL A 23 26.21 -27.62 20.41
N SER A 24 25.38 -27.77 21.45
CA SER A 24 24.13 -28.56 21.35
C SER A 24 22.86 -27.73 21.13
N SER A 25 22.97 -26.41 20.90
CA SER A 25 21.84 -25.56 20.48
C SER A 25 21.85 -25.24 18.98
N HIS A 26 22.50 -26.09 18.18
CA HIS A 26 22.32 -26.09 16.72
C HIS A 26 21.05 -26.86 16.27
N LEU A 27 20.09 -27.06 17.17
CA LEU A 27 18.70 -27.40 16.82
C LEU A 27 17.80 -26.17 16.91
N SER A 28 17.87 -25.32 15.90
CA SER A 28 16.68 -24.66 15.31
C SER A 28 17.13 -23.93 14.04
N ALA A 29 17.52 -24.71 13.02
CA ALA A 29 17.76 -24.18 11.69
C ALA A 29 16.48 -23.61 11.01
N ASN A 30 15.32 -23.63 11.67
CA ASN A 30 14.08 -22.95 11.25
C ASN A 30 13.23 -22.61 12.50
N SER A 31 13.46 -21.45 13.13
CA SER A 31 12.51 -20.99 14.15
C SER A 31 11.30 -20.33 13.46
N PRO A 32 10.06 -20.58 13.91
CA PRO A 32 8.86 -19.93 13.39
C PRO A 32 9.01 -18.40 13.32
N LYS A 33 9.63 -17.79 14.34
CA LYS A 33 9.90 -16.35 14.36
C LYS A 33 10.80 -15.87 13.23
N LYS A 34 11.90 -16.58 12.95
CA LYS A 34 12.80 -16.21 11.85
C LYS A 34 12.06 -16.30 10.50
N SER A 35 11.26 -17.34 10.30
CA SER A 35 10.44 -17.50 9.09
C SER A 35 9.36 -16.42 8.94
N ILE A 36 8.76 -15.96 10.04
CA ILE A 36 7.80 -14.84 10.01
C ILE A 36 8.52 -13.55 9.61
N GLN A 37 9.69 -13.25 10.19
CA GLN A 37 10.46 -12.05 9.87
C GLN A 37 10.90 -12.02 8.40
N GLU A 38 11.44 -13.12 7.89
CA GLU A 38 11.84 -13.25 6.48
C GLU A 38 10.64 -13.02 5.55
N ARG A 39 9.50 -13.64 5.86
CA ARG A 39 8.29 -13.45 5.05
C ARG A 39 7.72 -12.04 5.14
N SER A 40 7.74 -11.41 6.31
CA SER A 40 7.33 -10.00 6.45
C SER A 40 8.18 -9.11 5.54
N GLN A 41 9.50 -9.32 5.48
CA GLN A 41 10.38 -8.57 4.57
C GLN A 41 10.05 -8.83 3.09
N GLU A 42 9.76 -10.06 2.70
CA GLU A 42 9.31 -10.37 1.33
C GLU A 42 7.99 -9.67 0.98
N ILE A 43 7.04 -9.65 1.92
CA ILE A 43 5.76 -8.94 1.76
C ILE A 43 6.01 -7.45 1.60
N GLU A 44 6.88 -6.85 2.42
CA GLU A 44 7.26 -5.44 2.34
C GLU A 44 7.91 -5.08 1.00
N GLN A 45 8.82 -5.92 0.49
CA GLN A 45 9.46 -5.73 -0.81
C GLN A 45 8.45 -5.82 -1.95
N THR A 46 7.54 -6.81 -1.88
CA THR A 46 6.46 -6.97 -2.87
C THR A 46 5.52 -5.77 -2.83
N PHE A 47 5.18 -5.30 -1.63
CA PHE A 47 4.36 -4.11 -1.42
C PHE A 47 5.01 -2.88 -2.05
N GLN A 48 6.29 -2.61 -1.73
CA GLN A 48 7.04 -1.50 -2.29
C GLN A 48 7.10 -1.55 -3.82
N THR A 49 7.32 -2.74 -4.39
CA THR A 49 7.37 -2.94 -5.85
C THR A 49 6.04 -2.57 -6.50
N LYS A 50 4.93 -3.09 -5.99
CA LYS A 50 3.58 -2.78 -6.49
C LYS A 50 3.23 -1.30 -6.35
N ILE A 51 3.65 -0.65 -5.25
CA ILE A 51 3.48 0.79 -5.08
C ILE A 51 4.31 1.58 -6.08
N ASN A 52 5.56 1.19 -6.35
CA ASN A 52 6.41 1.85 -7.36
C ASN A 52 5.82 1.72 -8.77
N GLU A 53 5.27 0.55 -9.12
CA GLU A 53 4.56 0.33 -10.38
C GLU A 53 3.31 1.21 -10.49
N LEU A 54 2.53 1.30 -9.41
CA LEU A 54 1.35 2.14 -9.31
C LEU A 54 1.72 3.64 -9.44
N GLU A 55 2.81 4.06 -8.81
CA GLU A 55 3.36 5.41 -8.94
C GLU A 55 3.81 5.74 -10.37
N SER A 56 4.50 4.81 -11.02
CA SER A 56 4.96 4.96 -12.40
C SER A 56 3.77 5.13 -13.35
N ARG A 57 2.75 4.28 -13.21
CA ARG A 57 1.50 4.37 -13.99
C ARG A 57 0.78 5.69 -13.76
N LEU A 58 0.68 6.14 -12.51
CA LEU A 58 0.05 7.42 -12.17
C LEU A 58 0.77 8.59 -12.85
N LYS A 59 2.11 8.61 -12.81
CA LYS A 59 2.92 9.64 -13.45
C LYS A 59 2.69 9.72 -14.95
N VAL A 60 2.75 8.58 -15.64
CA VAL A 60 2.55 8.50 -17.10
C VAL A 60 1.16 9.02 -17.49
N ILE A 61 0.12 8.63 -16.75
CA ILE A 61 -1.25 9.06 -17.02
C ILE A 61 -1.40 10.56 -16.78
N ILE A 62 -0.93 11.10 -15.66
CA ILE A 62 -1.02 12.54 -15.38
C ILE A 62 -0.27 13.34 -16.45
N GLU A 63 0.92 12.92 -16.86
CA GLU A 63 1.69 13.60 -17.91
C GLU A 63 0.99 13.56 -19.28
N ALA A 64 0.42 12.41 -19.65
CA ALA A 64 -0.34 12.27 -20.89
C ALA A 64 -1.59 13.18 -20.89
N GLU A 65 -2.32 13.23 -19.79
CA GLU A 65 -3.51 14.08 -19.63
C GLU A 65 -3.14 15.57 -19.62
N GLN A 66 -2.01 15.95 -19.02
CA GLN A 66 -1.53 17.34 -19.06
C GLN A 66 -1.15 17.79 -20.48
N ARG A 67 -0.54 16.90 -21.28
CA ARG A 67 -0.17 17.20 -22.68
C ARG A 67 -1.39 17.30 -23.60
N ASN A 68 -2.41 16.48 -23.36
CA ASN A 68 -3.60 16.40 -24.21
C ASN A 68 -4.78 17.27 -23.74
N LYS A 69 -4.57 18.11 -22.72
CA LYS A 69 -5.58 19.00 -22.12
C LYS A 69 -6.45 19.79 -23.12
N PRO A 70 -5.92 20.30 -24.26
CA PRO A 70 -6.75 20.99 -25.26
C PRO A 70 -7.66 20.07 -26.09
N GLN A 71 -7.39 18.76 -26.12
CA GLN A 71 -8.10 17.76 -26.94
C GLN A 71 -9.05 16.87 -26.13
N THR A 72 -8.96 16.92 -24.79
CA THR A 72 -9.73 16.08 -23.84
C THR A 72 -11.13 16.61 -23.49
N GLU A 73 -11.75 17.42 -24.35
CA GLU A 73 -13.14 17.87 -24.14
C GLU A 73 -14.19 16.78 -24.44
N SER A 74 -13.77 15.63 -25.00
CA SER A 74 -14.64 14.49 -25.32
C SER A 74 -14.13 13.20 -24.69
N TYR A 75 -15.05 12.37 -24.19
CA TYR A 75 -14.76 11.04 -23.66
C TYR A 75 -14.41 10.01 -24.75
N LYS A 76 -14.98 10.17 -25.96
CA LYS A 76 -14.85 9.21 -27.08
C LYS A 76 -13.44 9.16 -27.67
N GLY A 77 -12.92 7.96 -27.90
CA GLY A 77 -11.63 7.68 -28.53
C GLY A 77 -10.42 7.87 -27.60
N SER A 78 -10.64 8.24 -26.34
CA SER A 78 -9.58 8.35 -25.36
C SER A 78 -9.31 7.01 -24.68
N GLY A 79 -8.09 6.79 -24.19
CA GLY A 79 -7.79 5.60 -23.36
C GLY A 79 -8.70 5.47 -22.12
N TYR A 80 -9.41 6.54 -21.77
CA TYR A 80 -10.38 6.61 -20.68
C TYR A 80 -11.79 6.11 -21.06
N GLU A 81 -12.18 6.11 -22.33
CA GLU A 81 -13.47 5.55 -22.78
C GLU A 81 -13.60 4.08 -22.34
N HIS A 82 -12.52 3.32 -22.45
CA HIS A 82 -12.45 1.94 -21.98
C HIS A 82 -12.74 1.84 -20.48
N TYR A 83 -12.09 2.66 -19.64
CA TYR A 83 -12.30 2.63 -18.20
C TYR A 83 -13.71 3.10 -17.82
N LEU A 84 -14.19 4.20 -18.38
CA LEU A 84 -15.53 4.74 -18.10
C LEU A 84 -16.62 3.71 -18.44
N SER A 85 -16.49 2.99 -19.56
CA SER A 85 -17.46 1.97 -19.98
C SER A 85 -17.62 0.81 -18.99
N GLN A 86 -16.58 0.48 -18.21
CA GLN A 86 -16.66 -0.54 -17.16
C GLN A 86 -17.44 -0.09 -15.92
N PHE A 87 -17.56 1.23 -15.70
CA PHE A 87 -18.27 1.80 -14.56
C PHE A 87 -19.69 2.24 -14.92
N GLU A 88 -19.90 2.81 -16.10
CA GLU A 88 -21.24 3.18 -16.61
C GLU A 88 -22.15 1.95 -16.74
N SER A 89 -21.61 0.81 -17.16
CA SER A 89 -22.35 -0.44 -17.29
C SER A 89 -22.84 -1.03 -15.95
N LYS A 90 -22.21 -0.67 -14.83
CA LYS A 90 -22.54 -1.18 -13.49
C LYS A 90 -23.48 -0.29 -12.68
N LYS A 91 -23.74 0.96 -13.11
CA LYS A 91 -24.43 1.99 -12.32
C LYS A 91 -23.84 2.19 -10.91
N GLU A 92 -22.58 1.82 -10.69
CA GLU A 92 -21.91 1.96 -9.40
C GLU A 92 -21.29 3.36 -9.29
N SER A 93 -21.53 4.05 -8.18
CA SER A 93 -20.91 5.35 -7.96
C SER A 93 -19.44 5.20 -7.54
N VAL A 94 -18.61 6.21 -7.83
CA VAL A 94 -17.23 6.36 -7.29
C VAL A 94 -17.17 6.01 -5.80
N LYS A 95 -18.20 6.46 -5.07
CA LYS A 95 -18.31 6.34 -3.62
C LYS A 95 -18.58 4.91 -3.18
N ASP A 96 -19.44 4.19 -3.89
CA ASP A 96 -19.77 2.79 -3.56
C ASP A 96 -18.58 1.87 -3.84
N LEU A 97 -17.90 2.10 -4.97
CA LEU A 97 -16.66 1.40 -5.31
C LEU A 97 -15.59 1.65 -4.23
N SER A 98 -15.35 2.91 -3.87
CA SER A 98 -14.40 3.29 -2.82
C SER A 98 -14.74 2.62 -1.47
N LYS A 99 -16.02 2.56 -1.13
CA LYS A 99 -16.51 1.90 0.09
C LYS A 99 -16.18 0.41 0.08
N HIS A 100 -16.41 -0.28 -1.04
CA HIS A 100 -16.11 -1.71 -1.18
C HIS A 100 -14.62 -2.01 -0.98
N HIS A 101 -13.71 -1.30 -1.67
CA HIS A 101 -12.27 -1.53 -1.51
C HIS A 101 -11.78 -1.17 -0.11
N ASN A 102 -12.33 -0.12 0.52
CA ASN A 102 -11.97 0.21 1.88
C ASN A 102 -12.47 -0.84 2.88
N GLN A 103 -13.67 -1.39 2.68
CA GLN A 103 -14.19 -2.47 3.51
C GLN A 103 -13.29 -3.71 3.42
N TYR A 104 -12.93 -4.14 2.20
CA TYR A 104 -12.04 -5.29 1.99
C TYR A 104 -10.67 -5.09 2.68
N LYS A 105 -10.13 -3.87 2.62
CA LYS A 105 -8.91 -3.50 3.35
C LYS A 105 -9.06 -3.65 4.87
N GLN A 106 -10.15 -3.15 5.44
CA GLN A 106 -10.37 -3.26 6.89
C GLN A 106 -10.53 -4.72 7.33
N GLU A 107 -11.22 -5.54 6.53
CA GLU A 107 -11.38 -6.97 6.78
C GLU A 107 -10.03 -7.70 6.78
N ALA A 108 -9.16 -7.42 5.79
CA ALA A 108 -7.81 -8.00 5.74
C ALA A 108 -6.94 -7.59 6.94
N ILE A 109 -7.00 -6.31 7.33
CA ILE A 109 -6.28 -5.80 8.52
C ILE A 109 -6.78 -6.49 9.79
N ALA A 110 -8.10 -6.60 9.97
CA ALA A 110 -8.68 -7.25 11.13
C ALA A 110 -8.25 -8.73 11.22
N LYS A 111 -8.33 -9.47 10.10
CA LYS A 111 -7.89 -10.86 10.01
C LYS A 111 -6.41 -11.03 10.37
N ALA A 112 -5.55 -10.14 9.87
CA ALA A 112 -4.12 -10.18 10.18
C ALA A 112 -3.85 -9.91 11.67
N LYS A 113 -4.59 -8.99 12.30
CA LYS A 113 -4.50 -8.71 13.75
C LYS A 113 -4.96 -9.88 14.59
N GLU A 114 -6.08 -10.50 14.24
CA GLU A 114 -6.58 -11.70 14.89
C GLU A 114 -5.57 -12.85 14.79
N SER A 115 -5.01 -13.05 13.60
CA SER A 115 -3.97 -14.08 13.37
C SER A 115 -2.70 -13.79 14.18
N ALA A 116 -2.20 -12.55 14.15
CA ALA A 116 -1.01 -12.16 14.90
C ALA A 116 -1.18 -12.41 16.41
N LYS A 117 -2.37 -12.08 16.95
CA LYS A 117 -2.71 -12.35 18.34
C LYS A 117 -2.81 -13.84 18.64
N ALA A 118 -3.44 -14.63 17.77
CA ALA A 118 -3.57 -16.07 17.93
C ALA A 118 -2.21 -16.79 17.97
N TYR A 119 -1.24 -16.31 17.18
CA TYR A 119 0.06 -16.96 17.01
C TYR A 119 1.23 -16.23 17.69
N ASN A 120 0.96 -15.28 18.58
CA ASN A 120 1.97 -14.47 19.30
C ASN A 120 3.00 -13.78 18.36
N ALA A 121 2.51 -13.22 17.24
CA ALA A 121 3.29 -12.55 16.20
C ALA A 121 2.93 -11.04 16.07
N GLU A 122 2.45 -10.42 17.15
CA GLU A 122 2.00 -9.03 17.19
C GLU A 122 3.13 -8.03 16.90
N ASN A 123 4.36 -8.32 17.34
CA ASN A 123 5.52 -7.47 17.08
C ASN A 123 5.90 -7.47 15.59
N GLU A 124 5.90 -8.65 14.97
CA GLU A 124 6.18 -8.81 13.54
C GLU A 124 5.10 -8.14 12.68
N LEU A 125 3.84 -8.20 13.10
CA LEU A 125 2.77 -7.43 12.47
C LEU A 125 3.00 -5.92 12.62
N ALA A 126 3.33 -5.43 13.83
CA ALA A 126 3.55 -4.00 14.05
C ALA A 126 4.65 -3.42 13.15
N HIS A 127 5.73 -4.17 12.93
CA HIS A 127 6.78 -3.78 11.98
C HIS A 127 6.27 -3.70 10.53
N LEU A 128 5.50 -4.70 10.10
CA LEU A 128 4.86 -4.69 8.77
C LEU A 128 3.91 -3.48 8.63
N GLU A 129 3.09 -3.20 9.65
CA GLU A 129 2.15 -2.07 9.66
C GLU A 129 2.88 -0.72 9.54
N GLU A 130 3.99 -0.54 10.25
CA GLU A 130 4.80 0.66 10.17
C GLU A 130 5.34 0.88 8.75
N ASN A 131 5.91 -0.16 8.15
CA ASN A 131 6.51 -0.09 6.82
C ASN A 131 5.46 0.12 5.72
N VAL A 132 4.38 -0.66 5.73
CA VAL A 132 3.23 -0.50 4.82
C VAL A 132 2.62 0.90 4.98
N GLY A 133 2.46 1.38 6.20
CA GLY A 133 1.94 2.71 6.50
C GLY A 133 2.82 3.83 5.93
N LYS A 134 4.13 3.74 6.13
CA LYS A 134 5.11 4.72 5.60
C LYS A 134 5.05 4.79 4.08
N ILE A 135 5.11 3.65 3.40
CA ILE A 135 5.09 3.57 1.92
C ILE A 135 3.74 4.08 1.39
N SER A 136 2.62 3.64 1.97
CA SER A 136 1.28 4.08 1.58
C SER A 136 1.10 5.59 1.73
N SER A 137 1.62 6.18 2.81
CA SER A 137 1.52 7.62 3.07
C SER A 137 2.22 8.46 1.99
N GLY A 138 3.37 8.00 1.51
CA GLY A 138 4.10 8.64 0.42
C GLY A 138 3.29 8.66 -0.87
N PHE A 139 2.69 7.52 -1.23
CA PHE A 139 1.85 7.43 -2.43
C PHE A 139 0.56 8.26 -2.32
N LEU A 140 -0.15 8.19 -1.18
CA LEU A 140 -1.36 8.98 -0.93
C LEU A 140 -1.09 10.48 -0.98
N SER A 141 0.09 10.92 -0.53
CA SER A 141 0.50 12.32 -0.68
C SER A 141 0.57 12.73 -2.15
N LYS A 142 1.15 11.89 -3.03
CA LYS A 142 1.20 12.15 -4.48
C LYS A 142 -0.19 12.24 -5.10
N ILE A 143 -1.12 11.35 -4.72
CA ILE A 143 -2.53 11.44 -5.15
C ILE A 143 -3.17 12.75 -4.66
N LYS A 144 -2.96 13.11 -3.39
CA LYS A 144 -3.49 14.36 -2.82
C LYS A 144 -2.97 15.59 -3.56
N HIS A 145 -1.67 15.62 -3.89
CA HIS A 145 -1.07 16.68 -4.69
C HIS A 145 -1.67 16.74 -6.11
N ALA A 146 -1.87 15.59 -6.76
CA ALA A 146 -2.57 15.52 -8.04
C ALA A 146 -3.99 16.09 -7.94
N LYS A 147 -4.77 15.69 -6.92
CA LYS A 147 -6.12 16.22 -6.65
C LYS A 147 -6.12 17.75 -6.45
N ALA A 148 -5.12 18.29 -5.73
CA ALA A 148 -5.01 19.72 -5.48
C ALA A 148 -4.72 20.52 -6.75
N ASN A 149 -3.79 20.05 -7.60
CA ASN A 149 -3.43 20.71 -8.85
C ASN A 149 -4.61 20.81 -9.85
N LEU A 150 -5.59 19.91 -9.75
CA LEU A 150 -6.83 19.97 -10.54
C LEU A 150 -7.73 21.13 -10.16
N ARG A 151 -7.77 21.50 -8.87
CA ARG A 151 -8.65 22.58 -8.38
C ARG A 151 -8.17 23.97 -8.80
N VAL A 152 -6.88 24.11 -9.09
CA VAL A 152 -6.23 25.41 -9.34
C VAL A 152 -6.20 25.76 -10.83
N THR A 153 -6.47 24.83 -11.75
CA THR A 153 -6.54 25.18 -13.17
C THR A 153 -7.81 25.99 -13.44
N PRO A 154 -7.71 27.29 -13.84
CA PRO A 154 -8.87 28.05 -14.26
C PRO A 154 -9.43 27.43 -15.54
N HIS A 155 -10.73 27.20 -15.57
CA HIS A 155 -11.45 26.88 -16.79
C HIS A 155 -11.30 28.11 -17.70
N LYS A 156 -10.31 28.14 -18.59
CA LYS A 156 -10.40 29.06 -19.73
C LYS A 156 -11.64 28.60 -20.49
N GLN A 157 -12.62 29.49 -20.51
CA GLN A 157 -13.88 29.32 -21.19
C GLN A 157 -13.62 28.73 -22.58
N SER A 158 -14.34 27.66 -22.88
CA SER A 158 -14.55 27.19 -24.24
C SER A 158 -14.80 28.40 -25.13
N LEU A 159 -13.92 28.59 -26.12
CA LEU A 159 -14.17 29.45 -27.28
C LEU A 159 -15.27 28.76 -28.11
N SER A 160 -16.50 28.84 -27.65
CA SER A 160 -17.66 28.61 -28.51
C SER A 160 -18.20 29.97 -28.91
N ALA A 161 -18.37 30.12 -30.22
CA ALA A 161 -18.88 31.31 -30.88
C ALA A 161 -20.13 31.85 -30.18
N GLN A 162 -20.17 33.18 -30.05
CA GLN A 162 -21.33 33.92 -29.57
C GLN A 162 -22.53 33.63 -30.49
N THR A 163 -23.44 32.75 -30.07
CA THR A 163 -24.85 32.89 -30.42
C THR A 163 -25.55 33.60 -29.27
N PRO A 164 -26.06 34.82 -29.47
CA PRO A 164 -26.88 35.49 -28.47
C PRO A 164 -28.19 34.71 -28.35
N HIS A 165 -28.73 34.59 -27.14
CA HIS A 165 -29.95 33.84 -26.79
C HIS A 165 -29.77 32.37 -26.42
N ALA A 166 -29.01 32.10 -25.36
CA ALA A 166 -29.27 30.94 -24.49
C ALA A 166 -29.40 31.43 -23.04
N GLN A 167 -30.59 31.30 -22.48
CA GLN A 167 -30.88 31.64 -21.09
C GLN A 167 -29.96 30.87 -20.15
N SER A 168 -29.40 31.60 -19.19
CA SER A 168 -28.54 31.09 -18.12
C SER A 168 -29.28 30.09 -17.24
N THR A 169 -29.20 28.80 -17.58
CA THR A 169 -29.45 27.73 -16.61
C THR A 169 -28.24 27.63 -15.69
N LYS A 170 -28.47 27.97 -14.43
CA LYS A 170 -27.53 28.06 -13.31
C LYS A 170 -27.02 26.68 -12.82
N ASN A 171 -26.71 25.76 -13.72
CA ASN A 171 -26.00 24.53 -13.42
C ASN A 171 -24.58 24.67 -13.96
N SER A 172 -23.62 24.94 -13.07
CA SER A 172 -22.21 24.95 -13.43
C SER A 172 -21.89 23.62 -14.12
N ALA A 173 -21.66 23.63 -15.43
CA ALA A 173 -21.20 22.45 -16.14
C ALA A 173 -19.93 21.96 -15.43
N LYS A 174 -20.01 20.80 -14.75
CA LYS A 174 -18.82 20.14 -14.22
C LYS A 174 -17.90 19.93 -15.42
N SER A 175 -16.67 20.39 -15.31
CA SER A 175 -15.67 20.14 -16.34
C SER A 175 -15.51 18.62 -16.52
N ILE A 176 -15.80 18.13 -17.73
CA ILE A 176 -15.61 16.73 -18.14
C ILE A 176 -14.21 16.23 -17.78
N TYR A 177 -13.20 17.07 -18.00
CA TYR A 177 -11.81 16.83 -17.62
C TYR A 177 -11.64 16.63 -16.10
N LYS A 178 -12.31 17.45 -15.28
CA LYS A 178 -12.22 17.32 -13.82
C LYS A 178 -12.81 16.00 -13.34
N GLU A 179 -13.98 15.64 -13.84
CA GLU A 179 -14.63 14.37 -13.51
C GLU A 179 -13.77 13.17 -13.96
N LYS A 180 -13.18 13.26 -15.14
CA LYS A 180 -12.25 12.26 -15.69
C LYS A 180 -11.07 12.00 -14.75
N ILE A 181 -10.35 13.04 -14.34
CA ILE A 181 -9.19 12.87 -13.47
C ILE A 181 -9.61 12.43 -12.06
N GLU A 182 -10.75 12.90 -11.53
CA GLU A 182 -11.27 12.43 -10.24
C GLU A 182 -11.50 10.90 -10.25
N TRP A 183 -12.08 10.36 -11.32
CA TRP A 183 -12.25 8.91 -11.50
C TRP A 183 -10.92 8.17 -11.58
N ILE A 184 -9.98 8.67 -12.38
CA ILE A 184 -8.63 8.08 -12.49
C ILE A 184 -7.99 8.03 -11.10
N LEU A 185 -7.94 9.16 -10.38
CA LEU A 185 -7.32 9.20 -9.06
C LEU A 185 -8.04 8.30 -8.05
N GLN A 186 -9.37 8.14 -8.13
CA GLN A 186 -10.08 7.17 -7.30
C GLN A 186 -9.65 5.73 -7.61
N SER A 187 -9.48 5.37 -8.88
CA SER A 187 -9.05 4.01 -9.26
C SER A 187 -7.68 3.67 -8.66
N PHE A 188 -6.74 4.64 -8.66
CA PHE A 188 -5.44 4.48 -8.01
C PHE A 188 -5.54 4.33 -6.49
N GLU A 189 -6.46 5.02 -5.82
CA GLU A 189 -6.74 4.81 -4.38
C GLU A 189 -7.34 3.43 -4.10
N ASN A 190 -8.15 2.91 -5.03
CA ASN A 190 -8.75 1.59 -4.90
C ASN A 190 -7.70 0.48 -5.12
N GLU A 191 -6.87 0.60 -6.15
CA GLU A 191 -5.73 -0.31 -6.37
C GLU A 191 -4.77 -0.30 -5.17
N LEU A 192 -4.50 0.87 -4.57
CA LEU A 192 -3.75 0.94 -3.31
C LEU A 192 -4.41 0.11 -2.22
N ASN A 193 -5.72 0.26 -2.01
CA ASN A 193 -6.44 -0.51 -0.99
C ASN A 193 -6.34 -2.02 -1.23
N GLU A 194 -6.38 -2.47 -2.48
CA GLU A 194 -6.18 -3.89 -2.84
C GLU A 194 -4.76 -4.37 -2.53
N ILE A 195 -3.74 -3.59 -2.88
CA ILE A 195 -2.33 -3.92 -2.59
C ILE A 195 -2.11 -4.01 -1.08
N VAL A 196 -2.67 -3.07 -0.31
CA VAL A 196 -2.64 -3.12 1.16
C VAL A 196 -3.32 -4.39 1.66
N SER A 197 -4.54 -4.67 1.21
CA SER A 197 -5.29 -5.89 1.59
C SER A 197 -4.47 -7.15 1.31
N GLY A 198 -3.81 -7.22 0.14
CA GLY A 198 -2.95 -8.33 -0.24
C GLY A 198 -1.76 -8.54 0.70
N ALA A 199 -1.13 -7.46 1.19
CA ALA A 199 -0.03 -7.56 2.14
C ALA A 199 -0.49 -8.17 3.49
N TYR A 200 -1.62 -7.70 4.03
CA TYR A 200 -2.17 -8.22 5.28
C TYR A 200 -2.68 -9.66 5.16
N ASN A 201 -3.34 -9.99 4.04
CA ASN A 201 -3.76 -11.37 3.77
C ASN A 201 -2.55 -12.31 3.67
N ALA A 202 -1.51 -11.94 2.93
CA ALA A 202 -0.29 -12.74 2.80
C ALA A 202 0.39 -12.98 4.16
N PHE A 203 0.38 -11.99 5.05
CA PHE A 203 0.89 -12.15 6.42
C PHE A 203 0.04 -13.14 7.22
N SER A 204 -1.29 -12.99 7.21
CA SER A 204 -2.21 -13.90 7.92
C SER A 204 -2.11 -15.36 7.41
N GLU A 205 -2.01 -15.53 6.09
CA GLU A 205 -1.87 -16.83 5.44
C GLU A 205 -0.54 -17.49 5.78
N HIS A 206 0.54 -16.71 5.87
CA HIS A 206 1.83 -17.23 6.29
C HIS A 206 1.80 -17.73 7.73
N LEU A 207 1.19 -16.97 8.65
CA LEU A 207 1.02 -17.41 10.03
C LEU A 207 0.24 -18.73 10.10
N ALA A 208 -0.92 -18.81 9.43
CA ALA A 208 -1.68 -20.05 9.36
C ALA A 208 -0.84 -21.20 8.77
N SER A 209 -0.02 -20.95 7.73
CA SER A 209 0.83 -21.98 7.12
C SER A 209 1.94 -22.52 8.04
N ILE A 210 2.36 -21.73 9.03
CA ILE A 210 3.37 -22.13 10.02
C ILE A 210 2.71 -22.93 11.16
N TYR A 211 1.54 -22.48 11.63
CA TYR A 211 0.96 -22.96 12.90
C TYR A 211 -0.25 -23.88 12.75
N ASP A 212 -0.98 -23.85 11.62
CA ASP A 212 -2.16 -24.69 11.38
C ASP A 212 -1.86 -25.95 10.54
N LYS A 213 -0.58 -26.29 10.35
CA LYS A 213 -0.18 -27.57 9.73
C LYS A 213 -0.61 -28.75 10.61
N LYS A 214 -1.86 -29.19 10.43
CA LYS A 214 -2.36 -30.51 10.79
C LYS A 214 -2.06 -31.51 9.69
#